data_AF-X1R9D4-F1
#
_entry.id   AF-X1R9D4-F1
#
_cell.length_a   1.000
_cell.length_b   1.000
_cell.length_c   1.000
_cell.angle_alpha   90.00
_cell.angle_beta   90.00
_cell.angle_gamma   90.00
#
_symmetry.space_group_name_H-M   'P 1'
#
loop_
_entity.id
_entity.type
_entity.pdbx_description
1 polymer ?
#
loop_
_entity_poly.entity_id
_entity_poly.type
_entity_poly.pdbx_seq_one_letter_code
_entity_poly.pdbx_strand_id
1 'polypeptide(L)' 'VTGPYDVIATIEEETLNDIGDLVTAKIHPIAGISRTVTCLAI' A
#
# COMPACT_ATOMS: atom_id res chain seq x y z
N VAL A 1 13.49 -12.10 6.36
CA VAL A 1 13.28 -10.75 6.94
C VAL A 1 14.54 -9.89 6.73
N THR A 2 15.06 -9.88 5.50
CA THR A 2 16.29 -9.16 5.13
C THR A 2 16.06 -8.55 3.75
N GLY A 3 15.38 -7.41 3.75
CA GLY A 3 15.08 -6.59 2.59
C GLY A 3 14.70 -5.19 3.10
N PRO A 4 14.68 -4.16 2.25
CA PRO A 4 14.42 -2.78 2.68
C PRO A 4 12.98 -2.53 3.17
N TYR A 5 12.12 -3.56 3.15
CA TYR A 5 10.72 -3.48 3.52
C TYR A 5 10.39 -4.53 4.60
N ASP A 6 9.61 -4.10 5.59
CA ASP A 6 9.14 -4.97 6.67
C ASP A 6 7.96 -5.86 6.24
N VAL A 7 7.14 -5.40 5.29
CA VAL A 7 5.91 -6.04 4.81
C VAL A 7 5.77 -5.87 3.30
N ILE A 8 5.24 -6.90 2.61
CA ILE A 8 4.82 -6.85 1.21
C ILE A 8 3.39 -7.37 1.15
N ALA A 9 2.51 -6.65 0.46
CA ALA A 9 1.11 -7.02 0.25
C ALA A 9 0.69 -6.75 -1.21
N THR A 10 -0.27 -7.52 -1.69
CA THR A 10 -0.92 -7.32 -2.99
C THR A 10 -2.37 -6.93 -2.75
N ILE A 11 -2.85 -5.94 -3.50
CA ILE A 11 -4.21 -5.42 -3.43
C ILE A 11 -4.76 -5.30 -4.84
N GLU A 12 -6.06 -5.49 -5.00
CA GLU A 12 -6.77 -5.41 -6.27
C GLU A 12 -8.01 -4.53 -6.09
N GLU A 13 -8.22 -3.61 -7.02
CA GLU A 13 -9.38 -2.74 -7.09
C GLU A 13 -9.75 -2.49 -8.56
N GLU A 14 -10.97 -2.03 -8.82
CA GLU A 14 -11.47 -1.81 -10.18
C GLU A 14 -10.77 -0.64 -10.90
N THR A 15 -10.39 0.40 -10.17
CA THR A 15 -9.74 1.58 -10.74
C THR A 15 -8.51 2.03 -9.95
N LEU A 16 -7.65 2.79 -10.61
CA LEU A 16 -6.48 3.39 -9.96
C LEU A 16 -6.87 4.36 -8.81
N ASN A 17 -8.02 5.02 -8.93
CA ASN A 17 -8.50 5.93 -7.88
C ASN A 17 -8.87 5.14 -6.62
N ASP A 18 -9.50 3.98 -6.76
CA ASP A 18 -9.87 3.11 -5.64
C ASP A 18 -8.63 2.61 -4.90
N ILE A 19 -7.55 2.26 -5.63
CA ILE A 19 -6.24 1.95 -5.03
C ILE A 19 -5.70 3.14 -4.22
N GLY A 20 -5.76 4.34 -4.79
CA GLY A 20 -5.29 5.57 -4.13
C GLY A 20 -6.05 5.84 -2.83
N ASP A 21 -7.38 5.72 -2.87
CA ASP A 21 -8.25 5.91 -1.72
C ASP A 21 -8.02 4.84 -0.65
N LEU A 22 -7.87 3.57 -1.03
CA LEU A 22 -7.54 2.49 -0.10
C LEU A 22 -6.19 2.74 0.59
N VAL A 23 -5.15 3.09 -0.15
CA VAL A 23 -3.81 3.33 0.42
C VAL A 23 -3.84 4.52 1.37
N THR A 24 -4.46 5.62 0.99
CA THR A 24 -4.46 6.86 1.79
C THR A 24 -5.41 6.81 2.98
N ALA A 25 -6.59 6.20 2.84
CA ALA A 25 -7.61 6.17 3.89
C ALA A 25 -7.52 4.95 4.80
N LYS A 26 -6.93 3.84 4.35
CA LYS A 26 -6.85 2.58 5.14
C LYS A 26 -5.44 2.19 5.53
N ILE A 27 -4.44 2.35 4.66
CA ILE A 27 -3.07 1.90 4.94
C ILE A 27 -2.28 2.95 5.71
N HIS A 28 -2.16 4.17 5.18
CA HIS A 28 -1.38 5.24 5.83
C HIS A 28 -1.76 5.54 7.29
N PRO A 29 -3.03 5.47 7.72
CA PRO A 29 -3.40 5.74 9.10
C PRO A 29 -3.05 4.62 10.09
N ILE A 30 -2.60 3.44 9.63
CA ILE A 30 -2.27 2.32 10.51
C ILE A 30 -1.04 2.70 11.35
N ALA A 31 -1.20 2.68 12.68
CA ALA A 31 -0.12 2.95 13.61
C ALA A 31 1.08 2.01 13.35
N GLY A 32 2.26 2.60 13.16
CA GLY A 32 3.49 1.88 12.86
C GLY A 32 3.87 1.85 11.37
N ILE A 33 2.96 2.20 10.45
CA ILE A 33 3.32 2.35 9.03
C ILE A 33 4.04 3.69 8.83
N SER A 34 5.36 3.61 8.65
CA SER A 34 6.22 4.79 8.52
C SER A 34 6.48 5.19 7.06
N ARG A 35 6.44 4.22 6.13
CA ARG A 35 6.66 4.43 4.70
C ARG A 35 5.96 3.34 3.89
N THR A 36 5.33 3.74 2.80
CA THR A 36 4.70 2.84 1.82
C THR A 36 5.29 3.10 0.45
N VAL A 37 5.47 2.04 -0.35
CA VAL A 37 5.78 2.11 -1.78
C VAL A 37 4.73 1.29 -2.51
N THR A 38 3.98 1.93 -3.41
CA THR A 38 2.95 1.27 -4.20
C THR A 38 3.48 1.00 -5.61
N CYS A 39 3.61 -0.27 -5.96
CA CYS A 39 3.99 -0.71 -7.30
C CYS A 39 2.73 -1.04 -8.09
N LEU A 40 2.35 -0.16 -9.01
CA LEU A 40 1.15 -0.35 -9.83
C LEU A 40 1.46 -1.27 -11.01
N ALA A 41 0.59 -2.27 -11.21
CA ALA A 41 0.53 -3.08 -12.41
C ALA A 41 -0.81 -2.81 -13.09
N ILE A 42 -0.76 -2.50 -14.39
CA ILE A 42 -1.90 -2.18 -15.26
C ILE A 42 -1.93 -3.14 -16.44
#